data_AF-A0A3R8TXF4-F1
#
_entry.id   AF-A0A3R8TXF4-F1
#
_cell.length_a   1.000
_cell.length_b   1.000
_cell.length_c   1.000
_cell.angle_alpha   90.00
_cell.angle_beta   90.00
_cell.angle_gamma   90.00
#
_symmetry.space_group_name_H-M   'P 1'
#
loop_
_entity.id
_entity.type
_entity.pdbx_description
1 polymer ?
#
loop_
_entity_poly.entity_id
_entity_poly.type
_entity_poly.pdbx_seq_one_letter_code
_entity_poly.pdbx_strand_id
1 'polypeptide(L)'
;MKQLLPTLCFAALVACTPAEITKTEHALNHAQQQRDIEAQANALKTLSGYDSATWQAVYEETQQAFALLLDAKTAYESADIVTAQIKAAQSKSINNSLQADNLLRALSTDYPLTELIDVLVKLHTQASQEKMTLHGFFNQPPSKWNIIEVNEKLSLINTHIQAIKKQIEAIPEDNRDKLAYQTVLAEARAQINLLGKQESVLLRNLQQQLSKRHAEQFVRLHHTVTEQLNNFEERVVASMIRQDQNKLIETMQHQSELLYNIDLMLKQTGSARHAEFEPFYLAYIQLLNKSKDYREYAQKGKAALTLLKRADVPNNLYQQYKTLASTPLTLSNDFLMFARSQHESKFLYRKH
;
A
#
# COMPACT_ATOMS: atom_id res chain seq x y z
N MET A 1 -73.38 -44.76 47.49
CA MET A 1 -71.91 -44.79 47.64
C MET A 1 -71.25 -44.40 46.32
N LYS A 2 -70.47 -43.31 46.31
CA LYS A 2 -69.37 -42.90 45.40
C LYS A 2 -69.18 -41.37 45.59
N GLN A 3 -68.26 -40.98 46.48
CA GLN A 3 -66.93 -40.37 46.21
C GLN A 3 -67.05 -38.88 45.76
N LEU A 4 -66.85 -37.89 46.63
CA LEU A 4 -65.61 -37.22 47.12
C LEU A 4 -64.82 -36.41 46.05
N LEU A 5 -64.62 -35.12 46.38
CA LEU A 5 -63.73 -34.05 45.85
C LEU A 5 -62.31 -34.50 45.37
N PRO A 6 -61.46 -33.64 44.72
CA PRO A 6 -61.60 -32.21 44.38
C PRO A 6 -61.14 -31.79 42.95
N THR A 7 -61.78 -30.75 42.40
CA THR A 7 -61.24 -29.90 41.32
C THR A 7 -60.50 -28.73 41.98
N LEU A 8 -59.20 -28.91 42.27
CA LEU A 8 -58.30 -27.83 42.70
C LEU A 8 -56.92 -28.11 42.09
N CYS A 9 -56.24 -27.04 41.65
CA CYS A 9 -54.90 -26.98 41.04
C CYS A 9 -54.82 -27.08 39.50
N PHE A 10 -55.38 -26.09 38.80
CA PHE A 10 -54.86 -25.65 37.48
C PHE A 10 -54.81 -24.12 37.34
N ALA A 11 -54.66 -23.38 38.45
CA ALA A 11 -54.53 -21.92 38.45
C ALA A 11 -53.22 -21.47 39.12
N ALA A 12 -52.10 -22.10 38.77
CA ALA A 12 -50.77 -21.73 39.31
C ALA A 12 -49.66 -21.70 38.23
N LEU A 13 -49.97 -21.41 36.97
CA LEU A 13 -48.95 -21.41 35.90
C LEU A 13 -48.96 -20.20 34.95
N VAL A 14 -49.68 -19.11 35.23
CA VAL A 14 -49.65 -17.91 34.33
C VAL A 14 -49.59 -16.58 35.09
N ALA A 15 -49.09 -16.55 36.33
CA ALA A 15 -49.04 -15.32 37.14
C ALA A 15 -47.62 -14.79 37.46
N CYS A 16 -46.55 -15.43 36.99
CA CYS A 16 -45.17 -14.94 37.20
C CYS A 16 -44.57 -14.17 36.00
N THR A 17 -45.22 -14.18 34.83
CA THR A 17 -44.63 -13.67 33.59
C THR A 17 -44.45 -12.14 33.54
N PRO A 18 -45.38 -11.27 34.01
CA PRO A 18 -45.20 -9.81 33.85
C PRO A 18 -44.13 -9.25 34.79
N ALA A 19 -44.11 -9.68 36.06
CA ALA A 19 -43.19 -9.16 37.06
C ALA A 19 -41.73 -9.53 36.76
N GLU A 20 -41.49 -10.74 36.23
CA GLU A 20 -40.16 -11.18 35.82
C GLU A 20 -39.68 -10.47 34.55
N ILE A 21 -40.56 -10.23 33.58
CA ILE A 21 -40.25 -9.42 32.39
C ILE A 21 -39.86 -8.00 32.81
N THR A 22 -40.69 -7.32 33.61
CA THR A 22 -40.41 -5.94 34.08
C THR A 22 -39.11 -5.86 34.89
N LYS A 23 -38.83 -6.85 35.74
CA LYS A 23 -37.57 -6.94 36.48
C LYS A 23 -36.36 -7.07 35.53
N THR A 24 -36.50 -7.86 34.48
CA THR A 24 -35.43 -8.08 33.50
C THR A 24 -35.22 -6.87 32.59
N GLU A 25 -36.29 -6.15 32.23
CA GLU A 25 -36.22 -4.86 31.53
C GLU A 25 -35.51 -3.79 32.36
N HIS A 26 -35.77 -3.73 33.68
CA HIS A 26 -35.01 -2.85 34.58
C HIS A 26 -33.52 -3.23 34.64
N ALA A 27 -33.20 -4.53 34.68
CA ALA A 27 -31.82 -4.99 34.63
C ALA A 27 -31.13 -4.62 33.32
N LEU A 28 -31.83 -4.74 32.17
CA LEU A 28 -31.33 -4.30 30.87
C LEU A 28 -31.07 -2.80 30.85
N ASN A 29 -32.03 -1.98 31.30
CA ASN A 29 -31.87 -0.52 31.36
C ASN A 29 -30.67 -0.12 32.23
N HIS A 30 -30.49 -0.76 33.38
CA HIS A 30 -29.34 -0.53 34.24
C HIS A 30 -28.01 -0.95 33.57
N ALA A 31 -27.98 -2.11 32.91
CA ALA A 31 -26.80 -2.57 32.16
C ALA A 31 -26.46 -1.65 30.96
N GLN A 32 -27.46 -1.08 30.29
CA GLN A 32 -27.28 -0.08 29.24
C GLN A 32 -26.72 1.23 29.79
N GLN A 33 -27.21 1.70 30.94
CA GLN A 33 -26.67 2.88 31.62
C GLN A 33 -25.21 2.69 32.04
N GLN A 34 -24.87 1.50 32.55
CA GLN A 34 -23.49 1.13 32.90
C GLN A 34 -22.62 0.82 31.66
N ARG A 35 -23.23 0.72 30.47
CA ARG A 35 -22.60 0.29 29.22
C ARG A 35 -21.89 -1.07 29.36
N ASP A 36 -22.45 -1.95 30.20
CA ASP A 36 -21.93 -3.28 30.45
C ASP A 36 -22.52 -4.28 29.45
N ILE A 37 -21.72 -4.68 28.47
CA ILE A 37 -22.16 -5.57 27.39
C ILE A 37 -22.51 -6.99 27.85
N GLU A 38 -21.85 -7.50 28.89
CA GLU A 38 -22.12 -8.85 29.40
C GLU A 38 -23.45 -8.88 30.14
N ALA A 39 -23.69 -7.87 31.00
CA ALA A 39 -24.96 -7.70 31.68
C ALA A 39 -26.11 -7.45 30.70
N GLN A 40 -25.88 -6.66 29.63
CA GLN A 40 -26.87 -6.46 28.56
C GLN A 40 -27.18 -7.77 27.84
N ALA A 41 -26.17 -8.54 27.43
CA ALA A 41 -26.33 -9.81 26.74
C ALA A 41 -27.12 -10.84 27.60
N ASN A 42 -26.85 -10.90 28.90
CA ASN A 42 -27.54 -11.79 29.84
C ASN A 42 -29.02 -11.40 30.04
N ALA A 43 -29.31 -10.09 30.19
CA ALA A 43 -30.68 -9.60 30.30
C ALA A 43 -31.48 -9.83 29.01
N LEU A 44 -30.88 -9.53 27.84
CA LEU A 44 -31.48 -9.72 26.53
C LEU A 44 -31.75 -11.19 26.20
N LYS A 45 -30.86 -12.11 26.59
CA LYS A 45 -31.08 -13.56 26.45
C LYS A 45 -32.35 -14.02 27.17
N THR A 46 -32.57 -13.45 28.36
CA THR A 46 -33.72 -13.79 29.19
C THR A 46 -35.00 -13.19 28.60
N LEU A 47 -34.95 -11.95 28.12
CA LEU A 47 -36.08 -11.28 27.46
C LEU A 47 -36.47 -11.93 26.13
N SER A 48 -35.51 -12.36 25.30
CA SER A 48 -35.80 -13.03 24.03
C SER A 48 -36.43 -14.41 24.21
N GLY A 49 -36.19 -15.07 25.35
CA GLY A 49 -36.90 -16.28 25.76
C GLY A 49 -38.37 -16.06 26.11
N TYR A 50 -38.76 -14.84 26.48
CA TYR A 50 -40.16 -14.46 26.78
C TYR A 50 -40.90 -13.89 25.57
N ASP A 51 -40.26 -13.03 24.77
CA ASP A 51 -40.82 -12.44 23.55
C ASP A 51 -39.74 -12.30 22.46
N SER A 52 -39.67 -13.29 21.58
CA SER A 52 -38.64 -13.35 20.53
C SER A 52 -38.80 -12.27 19.46
N ALA A 53 -40.01 -11.76 19.18
CA ALA A 53 -40.19 -10.81 18.07
C ALA A 53 -39.59 -9.44 18.39
N THR A 54 -39.64 -9.05 19.66
CA THR A 54 -39.19 -7.72 20.12
C THR A 54 -37.70 -7.69 20.45
N TRP A 55 -37.18 -8.73 21.13
CA TRP A 55 -35.85 -8.67 21.74
C TRP A 55 -34.77 -9.48 21.01
N GLN A 56 -35.14 -10.39 20.12
CA GLN A 56 -34.19 -11.29 19.47
C GLN A 56 -33.15 -10.56 18.62
N ALA A 57 -33.56 -9.56 17.83
CA ALA A 57 -32.62 -8.80 17.01
C ALA A 57 -31.58 -8.05 17.86
N VAL A 58 -32.03 -7.39 18.93
CA VAL A 58 -31.14 -6.65 19.85
C VAL A 58 -30.20 -7.61 20.60
N TYR A 59 -30.70 -8.79 20.96
CA TYR A 59 -29.90 -9.85 21.55
C TYR A 59 -28.81 -10.33 20.60
N GLU A 60 -29.13 -10.59 19.33
CA GLU A 60 -28.20 -11.05 18.31
C GLU A 60 -27.10 -10.01 18.04
N GLU A 61 -27.45 -8.74 17.88
CA GLU A 61 -26.47 -7.64 17.73
C GLU A 61 -25.56 -7.53 18.95
N THR A 62 -26.12 -7.61 20.16
CA THR A 62 -25.34 -7.52 21.40
C THR A 62 -24.42 -8.72 21.58
N GLN A 63 -24.87 -9.93 21.22
CA GLN A 63 -24.04 -11.13 21.22
C GLN A 63 -22.90 -11.05 20.20
N GLN A 64 -23.17 -10.55 19.00
CA GLN A 64 -22.14 -10.32 18.00
C GLN A 64 -21.07 -9.34 18.51
N ALA A 65 -21.50 -8.21 19.10
CA ALA A 65 -20.59 -7.25 19.69
C ALA A 65 -19.79 -7.85 20.86
N PHE A 66 -20.41 -8.70 21.68
CA PHE A 66 -19.74 -9.38 22.79
C PHE A 66 -18.70 -10.39 22.33
N ALA A 67 -19.02 -11.20 21.31
CA ALA A 67 -18.08 -12.13 20.70
C ALA A 67 -16.86 -11.40 20.12
N LEU A 68 -17.08 -10.29 19.41
CA LEU A 68 -16.00 -9.43 18.91
C LEU A 68 -15.12 -8.87 20.03
N LEU A 69 -15.71 -8.49 21.17
CA LEU A 69 -14.94 -8.03 22.33
C LEU A 69 -14.08 -9.16 22.94
N LEU A 70 -14.58 -10.39 22.98
CA LEU A 70 -13.84 -11.54 23.48
C LEU A 70 -12.66 -11.88 22.55
N ASP A 71 -12.89 -11.88 21.24
CA ASP A 71 -11.84 -12.02 20.23
C ASP A 71 -10.77 -10.93 20.39
N ALA A 72 -11.20 -9.68 20.62
CA ALA A 72 -10.31 -8.55 20.84
C ALA A 72 -9.41 -8.73 22.07
N LYS A 73 -9.98 -9.21 23.18
CA LYS A 73 -9.22 -9.50 24.41
C LYS A 73 -8.21 -10.62 24.19
N THR A 74 -8.61 -11.70 23.51
CA THR A 74 -7.73 -12.83 23.17
C THR A 74 -6.57 -12.38 22.28
N ALA A 75 -6.85 -11.54 21.28
CA ALA A 75 -5.81 -10.94 20.43
C ALA A 75 -4.87 -10.03 21.24
N TYR A 76 -5.41 -9.24 22.18
CA TYR A 76 -4.60 -8.37 23.03
C TYR A 76 -3.67 -9.18 23.94
N GLU A 77 -4.17 -10.24 24.56
CA GLU A 77 -3.39 -11.15 25.42
C GLU A 77 -2.30 -11.90 24.65
N SER A 78 -2.55 -12.21 23.38
CA SER A 78 -1.54 -12.78 22.47
C SER A 78 -0.62 -11.73 21.85
N ALA A 79 -0.72 -10.46 22.24
CA ALA A 79 0.05 -9.33 21.72
C ALA A 79 -0.16 -9.03 20.22
N ASP A 80 -1.28 -9.45 19.62
CA ASP A 80 -1.72 -9.00 18.30
C ASP A 80 -2.56 -7.71 18.43
N ILE A 81 -1.86 -6.58 18.57
CA ILE A 81 -2.46 -5.25 18.81
C ILE A 81 -3.39 -4.83 17.66
N VAL A 82 -3.04 -5.18 16.42
CA VAL A 82 -3.83 -4.80 15.23
C VAL A 82 -5.19 -5.49 15.28
N THR A 83 -5.20 -6.81 15.41
CA THR A 83 -6.45 -7.58 15.50
C THR A 83 -7.26 -7.18 16.73
N ALA A 84 -6.61 -7.01 17.89
CA ALA A 84 -7.25 -6.58 19.12
C ALA A 84 -8.02 -5.27 18.93
N GLN A 85 -7.38 -4.29 18.29
CA GLN A 85 -7.96 -2.98 18.13
C GLN A 85 -9.08 -2.93 17.09
N ILE A 86 -8.95 -3.67 15.99
CA ILE A 86 -10.02 -3.81 14.99
C ILE A 86 -11.27 -4.39 15.64
N LYS A 87 -11.11 -5.52 16.34
CA LYS A 87 -12.21 -6.25 16.95
C LYS A 87 -12.87 -5.43 18.07
N ALA A 88 -12.07 -4.71 18.87
CA ALA A 88 -12.59 -3.78 19.88
C ALA A 88 -13.37 -2.61 19.24
N ALA A 89 -12.88 -2.05 18.13
CA ALA A 89 -13.57 -0.96 17.42
C ALA A 89 -14.89 -1.44 16.77
N GLN A 90 -14.88 -2.61 16.13
CA GLN A 90 -16.08 -3.25 15.58
C GLN A 90 -17.12 -3.48 16.69
N SER A 91 -16.69 -4.07 17.81
CA SER A 91 -17.54 -4.28 18.99
C SER A 91 -18.18 -2.96 19.45
N LYS A 92 -17.38 -1.90 19.65
CA LYS A 92 -17.86 -0.57 20.08
C LYS A 92 -18.85 0.05 19.09
N SER A 93 -18.65 -0.15 17.78
CA SER A 93 -19.54 0.39 16.75
C SER A 93 -20.93 -0.25 16.74
N ILE A 94 -21.02 -1.52 17.10
CA ILE A 94 -22.30 -2.26 17.20
C ILE A 94 -22.94 -1.99 18.57
N ASN A 95 -22.15 -2.09 19.64
CA ASN A 95 -22.60 -1.84 21.01
C ASN A 95 -21.56 -0.96 21.72
N ASN A 96 -21.96 0.25 22.08
CA ASN A 96 -21.09 1.24 22.70
C ASN A 96 -20.75 0.91 24.17
N SER A 97 -20.06 -0.22 24.40
CA SER A 97 -19.74 -0.74 25.73
C SER A 97 -18.53 -0.05 26.38
N LEU A 98 -18.51 -0.02 27.70
CA LEU A 98 -17.37 0.51 28.47
C LEU A 98 -16.15 -0.41 28.32
N GLN A 99 -16.36 -1.73 28.23
CA GLN A 99 -15.28 -2.69 28.09
C GLN A 99 -14.53 -2.53 26.75
N ALA A 100 -15.23 -2.32 25.64
CA ALA A 100 -14.60 -2.03 24.36
C ALA A 100 -13.84 -0.69 24.40
N ASP A 101 -14.41 0.32 25.04
CA ASP A 101 -13.77 1.63 25.22
C ASP A 101 -12.45 1.54 26.00
N ASN A 102 -12.46 0.80 27.12
CA ASN A 102 -11.29 0.61 27.96
C ASN A 102 -10.18 -0.16 27.23
N LEU A 103 -10.54 -1.19 26.46
CA LEU A 103 -9.57 -1.95 25.66
C LEU A 103 -8.94 -1.06 24.57
N LEU A 104 -9.74 -0.27 23.86
CA LEU A 104 -9.22 0.70 22.86
C LEU A 104 -8.27 1.73 23.50
N ARG A 105 -8.59 2.24 24.70
CA ARG A 105 -7.68 3.14 25.44
C ARG A 105 -6.36 2.46 25.78
N ALA A 106 -6.38 1.21 26.23
CA ALA A 106 -5.16 0.46 26.53
C ALA A 106 -4.28 0.27 25.27
N LEU A 107 -4.92 0.03 24.12
CA LEU A 107 -4.26 -0.16 22.82
C LEU A 107 -3.73 1.15 22.20
N SER A 108 -4.25 2.31 22.62
CA SER A 108 -3.92 3.63 22.04
C SER A 108 -2.55 4.23 22.44
N THR A 109 -1.57 3.40 22.82
CA THR A 109 -0.31 3.84 23.44
C THR A 109 0.93 3.77 22.53
N ASP A 110 0.85 3.17 21.34
CA ASP A 110 2.03 2.88 20.50
C ASP A 110 2.22 3.88 19.35
N TYR A 111 2.75 5.06 19.68
CA TYR A 111 2.91 6.20 18.76
C TYR A 111 3.65 5.87 17.43
N PRO A 112 4.78 5.11 17.43
CA PRO A 112 5.44 4.73 16.18
C PRO A 112 4.58 3.87 15.24
N LEU A 113 3.75 2.97 15.79
CA LEU A 113 2.85 2.14 15.01
C LEU A 113 1.75 2.98 14.36
N THR A 114 1.19 3.94 15.11
CA THR A 114 0.19 4.91 14.61
C THR A 114 0.70 5.69 13.40
N GLU A 115 1.90 6.26 13.47
CA GLU A 115 2.45 7.07 12.37
C GLU A 115 2.77 6.23 11.12
N LEU A 116 3.21 4.97 11.28
CA LEU A 116 3.39 4.05 10.15
C LEU A 116 2.05 3.76 9.45
N ILE A 117 0.98 3.52 10.22
CA ILE A 117 -0.36 3.28 9.66
C ILE A 117 -0.88 4.52 8.93
N ASP A 118 -0.71 5.72 9.51
CA ASP A 118 -1.15 6.98 8.89
C ASP A 118 -0.52 7.14 7.49
N VAL A 119 0.77 6.79 7.35
CA VAL A 119 1.45 6.76 6.05
C VAL A 119 0.83 5.74 5.09
N LEU A 120 0.52 4.53 5.56
CA LEU A 120 -0.11 3.49 4.74
C LEU A 120 -1.54 3.86 4.30
N VAL A 121 -2.31 4.54 5.16
CA VAL A 121 -3.65 5.06 4.82
C VAL A 121 -3.55 6.16 3.77
N LYS A 122 -2.56 7.04 3.90
CA LYS A 122 -2.30 8.07 2.88
C LYS A 122 -1.95 7.44 1.53
N LEU A 123 -1.12 6.40 1.52
CA LEU A 123 -0.82 5.63 0.32
C LEU A 123 -2.10 5.03 -0.29
N HIS A 124 -2.90 4.33 0.52
CA HIS A 124 -4.18 3.75 0.11
C HIS A 124 -5.11 4.79 -0.54
N THR A 125 -5.28 5.94 0.12
CA THR A 125 -6.15 7.03 -0.35
C THR A 125 -5.69 7.60 -1.69
N GLN A 126 -4.37 7.71 -1.89
CA GLN A 126 -3.83 8.22 -3.15
C GLN A 126 -3.88 7.19 -4.27
N ALA A 127 -3.70 5.91 -3.94
CA ALA A 127 -3.86 4.81 -4.88
C ALA A 127 -5.31 4.70 -5.36
N SER A 128 -6.30 4.82 -4.46
CA SER A 128 -7.72 4.79 -4.82
C SER A 128 -8.16 5.99 -5.68
N GLN A 129 -7.42 7.10 -5.63
CA GLN A 129 -7.60 8.27 -6.50
C GLN A 129 -6.80 8.17 -7.82
N GLU A 130 -6.20 7.01 -8.12
CA GLU A 130 -5.38 6.74 -9.30
C GLU A 130 -4.19 7.70 -9.48
N LYS A 131 -3.77 8.41 -8.42
CA LYS A 131 -2.71 9.43 -8.49
C LYS A 131 -1.35 8.86 -8.89
N MET A 132 -1.13 7.56 -8.68
CA MET A 132 0.12 6.86 -9.01
C MET A 132 -0.01 5.90 -10.20
N THR A 133 -1.14 5.91 -10.93
CA THR A 133 -1.30 5.01 -12.08
C THR A 133 -0.26 5.30 -13.16
N LEU A 134 0.36 4.24 -13.68
CA LEU A 134 1.37 4.29 -14.74
C LEU A 134 0.83 3.76 -16.08
N HIS A 135 -0.45 3.37 -16.13
CA HIS A 135 -1.06 2.67 -17.26
C HIS A 135 -0.91 3.43 -18.60
N GLY A 136 -1.06 4.76 -18.58
CA GLY A 136 -0.94 5.61 -19.76
C GLY A 136 0.40 5.47 -20.48
N PHE A 137 1.49 5.26 -19.74
CA PHE A 137 2.84 5.12 -20.29
C PHE A 137 3.06 3.79 -21.02
N PHE A 138 2.29 2.75 -20.71
CA PHE A 138 2.38 1.47 -21.44
C PHE A 138 1.65 1.49 -22.78
N ASN A 139 0.67 2.39 -22.94
CA ASN A 139 -0.16 2.49 -24.14
C ASN A 139 0.41 3.48 -25.18
N GLN A 140 1.48 4.20 -24.85
CA GLN A 140 2.08 5.21 -25.70
C GLN A 140 3.60 5.03 -25.79
N PRO A 141 4.22 5.32 -26.95
CA PRO A 141 5.67 5.29 -27.06
C PRO A 141 6.30 6.42 -26.21
N PRO A 142 7.53 6.23 -25.69
CA PRO A 142 8.27 7.24 -24.93
C PRO A 142 8.38 8.61 -25.59
N SER A 143 8.29 8.68 -26.93
CA SER A 143 8.26 9.94 -27.67
C SER A 143 7.02 10.82 -27.42
N LYS A 144 6.01 10.30 -26.73
CA LYS A 144 4.78 11.02 -26.37
C LYS A 144 4.65 11.23 -24.86
N TRP A 145 5.59 10.72 -24.07
CA TRP A 145 5.48 10.82 -22.62
C TRP A 145 5.76 12.26 -22.19
N ASN A 146 4.90 12.81 -21.35
CA ASN A 146 5.15 14.10 -20.74
C ASN A 146 6.20 13.93 -19.63
N ILE A 147 7.34 14.61 -19.76
CA ILE A 147 8.46 14.49 -18.80
C ILE A 147 8.05 14.90 -17.39
N ILE A 148 7.24 15.96 -17.26
CA ILE A 148 6.75 16.46 -15.97
C ILE A 148 5.88 15.38 -15.31
N GLU A 149 4.93 14.82 -16.05
CA GLU A 149 4.05 13.77 -15.55
C GLU A 149 4.82 12.53 -15.11
N VAL A 150 5.80 12.07 -15.90
CA VAL A 150 6.65 10.92 -15.53
C VAL A 150 7.40 11.20 -14.23
N ASN A 151 8.03 12.37 -14.12
CA ASN A 151 8.76 12.77 -12.91
C ASN A 151 7.84 12.87 -11.69
N GLU A 152 6.65 13.45 -11.83
CA GLU A 152 5.68 13.55 -10.74
C GLU A 152 5.26 12.17 -10.23
N LYS A 153 4.92 11.24 -11.14
CA LYS A 153 4.49 9.89 -10.78
C LYS A 153 5.60 9.10 -10.10
N LEU A 154 6.82 9.14 -10.66
CA LEU A 154 7.98 8.44 -10.08
C LEU A 154 8.42 9.07 -8.75
N SER A 155 8.38 10.40 -8.64
CA SER A 155 8.68 11.11 -7.39
C SER A 155 7.66 10.77 -6.30
N LEU A 156 6.37 10.68 -6.66
CA LEU A 156 5.32 10.29 -5.73
C LEU A 156 5.52 8.87 -5.19
N ILE A 157 5.87 7.91 -6.07
CA ILE A 157 6.20 6.54 -5.69
C ILE A 157 7.38 6.52 -4.70
N ASN A 158 8.47 7.20 -5.01
CA ASN A 158 9.64 7.25 -4.14
C ASN A 158 9.36 7.94 -2.81
N THR A 159 8.57 9.02 -2.82
CA THR A 159 8.15 9.72 -1.60
C THR A 159 7.43 8.78 -0.64
N HIS A 160 6.53 7.93 -1.13
CA HIS A 160 5.85 6.94 -0.30
C HIS A 160 6.80 5.85 0.21
N ILE A 161 7.67 5.31 -0.64
CA ILE A 161 8.66 4.32 -0.22
C ILE A 161 9.52 4.87 0.91
N GLN A 162 10.04 6.09 0.77
CA GLN A 162 10.89 6.72 1.78
C GLN A 162 10.11 7.06 3.06
N ALA A 163 8.87 7.53 2.94
CA ALA A 163 8.02 7.79 4.09
C ALA A 163 7.77 6.52 4.91
N ILE A 164 7.45 5.40 4.25
CA ILE A 164 7.24 4.11 4.92
C ILE A 164 8.54 3.63 5.58
N LYS A 165 9.68 3.65 4.86
CA LYS A 165 10.98 3.24 5.40
C LYS A 165 11.35 4.05 6.64
N LYS A 166 11.19 5.37 6.59
CA LYS A 166 11.45 6.26 7.72
C LYS A 166 10.63 5.88 8.95
N GLN A 167 9.35 5.55 8.79
CA GLN A 167 8.51 5.14 9.91
C GLN A 167 8.87 3.74 10.45
N ILE A 168 9.26 2.81 9.57
CA ILE A 168 9.82 1.52 10.00
C ILE A 168 11.10 1.73 10.82
N GLU A 169 11.98 2.62 10.37
CA GLU A 169 13.25 2.93 11.04
C GLU A 169 13.03 3.61 12.40
N ALA A 170 11.97 4.42 12.53
CA ALA A 170 11.58 5.06 13.79
C ALA A 170 11.06 4.08 14.85
N ILE A 171 10.67 2.85 14.47
CA ILE A 171 10.32 1.80 15.43
C ILE A 171 11.61 1.23 16.04
N PRO A 172 11.76 1.24 17.39
CA PRO A 172 12.92 0.68 18.08
C PRO A 172 13.19 -0.77 17.68
N GLU A 173 14.45 -1.17 17.50
CA GLU A 173 14.80 -2.51 17.02
C GLU A 173 14.22 -3.62 17.91
N ASP A 174 14.32 -3.47 19.23
CA ASP A 174 13.75 -4.39 20.22
C ASP A 174 12.22 -4.57 20.12
N ASN A 175 11.54 -3.64 19.43
CA ASN A 175 10.11 -3.69 19.19
C ASN A 175 9.76 -4.32 17.82
N ARG A 176 10.68 -4.35 16.85
CA ARG A 176 10.38 -4.84 15.48
C ARG A 176 10.04 -6.32 15.43
N ASP A 177 10.63 -7.09 16.34
CA ASP A 177 10.40 -8.55 16.42
C ASP A 177 9.19 -8.90 17.28
N LYS A 178 8.62 -7.93 18.03
CA LYS A 178 7.41 -8.16 18.82
C LYS A 178 6.24 -8.42 17.89
N LEU A 179 5.46 -9.46 18.20
CA LEU A 179 4.28 -9.87 17.42
C LEU A 179 3.33 -8.69 17.14
N ALA A 180 3.21 -7.78 18.11
CA ALA A 180 2.47 -6.51 18.01
C ALA A 180 2.77 -5.66 16.77
N TYR A 181 4.01 -5.67 16.27
CA TYR A 181 4.43 -4.86 15.13
C TYR A 181 4.52 -5.65 13.82
N GLN A 182 4.60 -6.98 13.90
CA GLN A 182 4.91 -7.82 12.74
C GLN A 182 3.89 -7.67 11.61
N THR A 183 2.60 -7.63 11.93
CA THR A 183 1.52 -7.50 10.94
C THR A 183 1.63 -6.19 10.15
N VAL A 184 1.84 -5.06 10.82
CA VAL A 184 1.97 -3.74 10.17
C VAL A 184 3.29 -3.64 9.41
N LEU A 185 4.38 -4.15 9.98
CA LEU A 185 5.69 -4.16 9.32
C LEU A 185 5.70 -5.05 8.05
N ALA A 186 5.02 -6.19 8.08
CA ALA A 186 4.87 -7.07 6.93
C ALA A 186 4.11 -6.37 5.80
N GLU A 187 2.98 -5.73 6.12
CA GLU A 187 2.19 -4.96 5.17
C GLU A 187 3.01 -3.79 4.59
N ALA A 188 3.67 -3.01 5.45
CA ALA A 188 4.52 -1.90 5.04
C ALA A 188 5.64 -2.34 4.07
N ARG A 189 6.31 -3.46 4.36
CA ARG A 189 7.32 -4.06 3.49
C ARG A 189 6.73 -4.56 2.17
N ALA A 190 5.54 -5.16 2.19
CA ALA A 190 4.83 -5.58 1.00
C ALA A 190 4.51 -4.39 0.09
N GLN A 191 4.02 -3.28 0.64
CA GLN A 191 3.72 -2.06 -0.10
C GLN A 191 4.99 -1.41 -0.69
N ILE A 192 6.09 -1.33 0.07
CA ILE A 192 7.40 -0.88 -0.46
C ILE A 192 7.82 -1.73 -1.66
N ASN A 193 7.74 -3.06 -1.52
CA ASN A 193 8.13 -3.99 -2.58
C ASN A 193 7.26 -3.85 -3.83
N LEU A 194 5.94 -3.66 -3.65
CA LEU A 194 5.00 -3.48 -4.76
C LEU A 194 5.28 -2.19 -5.53
N LEU A 195 5.44 -1.06 -4.82
CA LEU A 195 5.80 0.23 -5.39
C LEU A 195 7.14 0.16 -6.16
N GLY A 196 8.17 -0.43 -5.55
CA GLY A 196 9.48 -0.57 -6.19
C GLY A 196 9.45 -1.47 -7.43
N LYS A 197 8.60 -2.51 -7.45
CA LYS A 197 8.38 -3.34 -8.65
C LYS A 197 7.66 -2.57 -9.75
N GLN A 198 6.64 -1.79 -9.43
CA GLN A 198 5.93 -0.97 -10.43
C GLN A 198 6.86 0.06 -11.07
N GLU A 199 7.68 0.76 -10.27
CA GLU A 199 8.73 1.66 -10.76
C GLU A 199 9.71 0.91 -11.69
N SER A 200 10.25 -0.24 -11.26
CA SER A 200 11.18 -1.04 -12.05
C SER A 200 10.60 -1.49 -13.39
N VAL A 201 9.33 -1.90 -13.43
CA VAL A 201 8.65 -2.33 -14.66
C VAL A 201 8.47 -1.16 -15.63
N LEU A 202 8.13 0.03 -15.15
CA LEU A 202 8.04 1.22 -16.00
C LEU A 202 9.41 1.60 -16.59
N LEU A 203 10.46 1.62 -15.75
CA LEU A 203 11.82 1.95 -16.20
C LEU A 203 12.33 0.94 -17.22
N ARG A 204 12.11 -0.37 -17.01
CA ARG A 204 12.45 -1.42 -17.98
C ARG A 204 11.66 -1.27 -19.28
N ASN A 205 10.40 -0.85 -19.22
CA ASN A 205 9.59 -0.61 -20.42
C ASN A 205 10.17 0.53 -21.24
N LEU A 206 10.56 1.63 -20.59
CA LEU A 206 11.25 2.74 -21.25
C LEU A 206 12.55 2.26 -21.90
N GLN A 207 13.39 1.53 -21.16
CA GLN A 207 14.66 1.01 -21.65
C GLN A 207 14.48 0.11 -22.88
N GLN A 208 13.53 -0.82 -22.82
CA GLN A 208 13.23 -1.72 -23.93
C GLN A 208 12.71 -0.96 -25.16
N GLN A 209 11.74 -0.05 -24.99
CA GLN A 209 11.18 0.68 -26.11
C GLN A 209 12.21 1.59 -26.80
N LEU A 210 13.08 2.25 -26.03
CA LEU A 210 14.15 3.06 -26.60
C LEU A 210 15.23 2.20 -27.27
N SER A 211 15.59 1.07 -26.67
CA SER A 211 16.55 0.14 -27.27
C SER A 211 16.05 -0.37 -28.60
N LYS A 212 14.81 -0.86 -28.66
CA LYS A 212 14.18 -1.33 -29.89
C LYS A 212 14.13 -0.24 -30.96
N ARG A 213 13.74 0.98 -30.58
CA ARG A 213 13.51 2.08 -31.52
C ARG A 213 14.80 2.65 -32.10
N HIS A 214 15.88 2.69 -31.30
CA HIS A 214 17.11 3.41 -31.64
C HIS A 214 18.33 2.50 -31.91
N ALA A 215 18.19 1.18 -31.76
CA ALA A 215 19.28 0.22 -31.94
C ALA A 215 19.97 0.37 -33.29
N GLU A 216 19.22 0.39 -34.39
CA GLU A 216 19.77 0.45 -35.75
C GLU A 216 20.57 1.74 -35.97
N GLN A 217 20.03 2.88 -35.52
CA GLN A 217 20.69 4.17 -35.67
C GLN A 217 22.00 4.22 -34.86
N PHE A 218 22.01 3.70 -33.63
CA PHE A 218 23.23 3.65 -32.82
C PHE A 218 24.27 2.67 -33.36
N VAL A 219 23.85 1.50 -33.85
CA VAL A 219 24.76 0.53 -34.49
C VAL A 219 25.39 1.13 -35.73
N ARG A 220 24.58 1.78 -36.58
CA ARG A 220 25.07 2.43 -37.80
C ARG A 220 26.08 3.53 -37.48
N LEU A 221 25.76 4.42 -36.55
CA LEU A 221 26.65 5.50 -36.15
C LEU A 221 27.97 4.95 -35.59
N HIS A 222 27.92 3.99 -34.67
CA HIS A 222 29.13 3.36 -34.11
C HIS A 222 29.99 2.68 -35.18
N HIS A 223 29.36 1.97 -36.12
CA HIS A 223 30.04 1.33 -37.23
C HIS A 223 30.74 2.37 -38.13
N THR A 224 30.02 3.43 -38.53
CA THR A 224 30.60 4.52 -39.33
C THR A 224 31.78 5.14 -38.60
N VAL A 225 31.67 5.49 -37.32
CA VAL A 225 32.78 6.09 -36.56
C VAL A 225 33.99 5.16 -36.53
N THR A 226 33.77 3.86 -36.27
CA THR A 226 34.85 2.87 -36.22
C THR A 226 35.53 2.68 -37.57
N GLU A 227 34.76 2.62 -38.65
CA GLU A 227 35.28 2.53 -40.02
C GLU A 227 36.09 3.77 -40.39
N GLN A 228 35.58 4.97 -40.11
CA GLN A 228 36.29 6.22 -40.41
C GLN A 228 37.60 6.35 -39.61
N LEU A 229 37.63 5.91 -38.35
CA LEU A 229 38.87 5.90 -37.53
C LEU A 229 39.94 4.92 -38.03
N ASN A 230 39.54 3.88 -38.77
CA ASN A 230 40.49 2.95 -39.37
C ASN A 230 41.13 3.52 -40.65
N ASN A 231 40.43 4.43 -41.32
CA ASN A 231 40.83 4.94 -42.64
C ASN A 231 41.40 6.37 -42.59
N PHE A 232 41.10 7.13 -41.54
CA PHE A 232 41.45 8.55 -41.44
C PHE A 232 41.97 8.94 -40.06
N GLU A 233 42.72 10.03 -40.00
CA GLU A 233 43.09 10.67 -38.74
C GLU A 233 41.85 11.21 -38.02
N GLU A 234 41.85 11.12 -36.69
CA GLU A 234 40.71 11.45 -35.83
C GLU A 234 40.16 12.88 -36.04
N ARG A 235 41.03 13.86 -36.30
CA ARG A 235 40.62 15.24 -36.61
C ARG A 235 39.75 15.34 -37.87
N VAL A 236 39.99 14.47 -38.85
CA VAL A 236 39.22 14.41 -40.10
C VAL A 236 37.90 13.68 -39.84
N VAL A 237 37.94 12.57 -39.10
CA VAL A 237 36.75 11.79 -38.72
C VAL A 237 35.69 12.66 -38.06
N ALA A 238 36.09 13.54 -37.13
CA ALA A 238 35.19 14.46 -36.45
C ALA A 238 34.36 15.33 -37.42
N SER A 239 34.95 15.78 -38.53
CA SER A 239 34.24 16.56 -39.54
C SER A 239 33.26 15.71 -40.37
N MET A 240 33.60 14.45 -40.62
CA MET A 240 32.81 13.53 -41.45
C MET A 240 31.55 13.03 -40.76
N ILE A 241 31.59 12.85 -39.42
CA ILE A 241 30.49 12.26 -38.64
C ILE A 241 29.60 13.29 -37.95
N ARG A 242 30.03 14.55 -37.88
CA ARG A 242 29.34 15.61 -37.11
C ARG A 242 27.92 15.85 -37.60
N GLN A 243 27.69 15.82 -38.91
CA GLN A 243 26.35 16.06 -39.47
C GLN A 243 25.36 14.95 -39.07
N ASP A 244 25.79 13.69 -39.19
CA ASP A 244 24.97 12.53 -38.79
C ASP A 244 24.68 12.54 -37.29
N GLN A 245 25.68 12.85 -36.45
CA GLN A 245 25.48 12.99 -35.01
C GLN A 245 24.52 14.13 -34.66
N ASN A 246 24.63 15.30 -35.30
CA ASN A 246 23.71 16.42 -35.06
C ASN A 246 22.26 16.01 -35.36
N LYS A 247 22.02 15.37 -36.50
CA LYS A 247 20.69 14.91 -36.91
C LYS A 247 20.12 13.89 -35.92
N LEU A 248 20.98 13.00 -35.39
CA LEU A 248 20.59 11.98 -34.42
C LEU A 248 20.23 12.61 -33.05
N ILE A 249 21.02 13.60 -32.61
CA ILE A 249 20.74 14.40 -31.40
C ILE A 249 19.39 15.13 -31.52
N GLU A 250 19.15 15.83 -32.63
CA GLU A 250 17.90 16.54 -32.88
C GLU A 250 16.71 15.57 -32.89
N THR A 251 16.84 14.42 -33.56
CA THR A 251 15.78 13.42 -33.65
C THR A 251 15.46 12.78 -32.30
N MET A 252 16.46 12.65 -31.42
CA MET A 252 16.35 11.96 -30.13
C MET A 252 16.30 12.89 -28.92
N GLN A 253 16.20 14.21 -29.15
CA GLN A 253 16.30 15.23 -28.11
C GLN A 253 15.34 14.95 -26.95
N HIS A 254 14.06 14.76 -27.27
CA HIS A 254 13.03 14.50 -26.25
C HIS A 254 13.32 13.25 -25.41
N GLN A 255 13.79 12.15 -26.02
CA GLN A 255 14.12 10.93 -25.27
C GLN A 255 15.36 11.12 -24.40
N SER A 256 16.35 11.88 -24.88
CA SER A 256 17.53 12.20 -24.08
C SER A 256 17.18 13.08 -22.87
N GLU A 257 16.28 14.05 -23.05
CA GLU A 257 15.75 14.88 -21.97
C GLU A 257 14.93 14.05 -20.99
N LEU A 258 14.07 13.15 -21.47
CA LEU A 258 13.29 12.23 -20.63
C LEU A 258 14.21 11.36 -19.76
N LEU A 259 15.22 10.71 -20.35
CA LEU A 259 16.15 9.86 -19.61
C LEU A 259 16.95 10.66 -18.57
N TYR A 260 17.44 11.85 -18.94
CA TYR A 260 18.17 12.73 -18.02
C TYR A 260 17.30 13.15 -16.83
N ASN A 261 16.04 13.52 -17.09
CA ASN A 261 15.12 13.94 -16.04
C ASN A 261 14.77 12.79 -15.08
N ILE A 262 14.58 11.58 -15.60
CA ILE A 262 14.37 10.38 -14.78
C ILE A 262 15.61 10.09 -13.94
N ASP A 263 16.80 10.08 -14.54
CA ASP A 263 18.07 9.85 -13.83
C ASP A 263 18.24 10.84 -12.67
N LEU A 264 18.07 12.13 -12.96
CA LEU A 264 18.15 13.20 -11.96
C LEU A 264 17.12 13.02 -10.84
N MET A 265 15.87 12.71 -11.18
CA MET A 265 14.80 12.50 -10.20
C MET A 265 15.08 11.27 -9.32
N LEU A 266 15.51 10.15 -9.90
CA LEU A 266 15.87 8.94 -9.15
C LEU A 266 17.02 9.22 -8.18
N LYS A 267 18.02 9.99 -8.62
CA LYS A 267 19.14 10.42 -7.80
C LYS A 267 18.71 11.33 -6.65
N GLN A 268 17.92 12.36 -6.93
CA GLN A 268 17.46 13.35 -5.95
C GLN A 268 16.52 12.75 -4.90
N THR A 269 15.68 11.79 -5.29
CA THR A 269 14.75 11.11 -4.38
C THR A 269 15.38 9.94 -3.62
N GLY A 270 16.66 9.64 -3.87
CA GLY A 270 17.36 8.51 -3.26
C GLY A 270 16.71 7.17 -3.63
N SER A 271 16.16 7.06 -4.84
CA SER A 271 15.55 5.82 -5.31
C SER A 271 16.60 4.72 -5.42
N ALA A 272 16.28 3.55 -4.86
CA ALA A 272 17.12 2.36 -5.03
C ALA A 272 17.18 1.88 -6.50
N ARG A 273 16.35 2.43 -7.40
CA ARG A 273 16.37 2.13 -8.83
C ARG A 273 17.37 2.97 -9.61
N HIS A 274 17.91 4.04 -9.03
CA HIS A 274 18.94 4.86 -9.68
C HIS A 274 20.12 4.00 -10.16
N ALA A 275 20.67 3.14 -9.29
CA ALA A 275 21.79 2.27 -9.62
C ALA A 275 21.50 1.26 -10.75
N GLU A 276 20.23 0.90 -10.95
CA GLU A 276 19.81 -0.01 -12.04
C GLU A 276 19.55 0.76 -13.35
N PHE A 277 19.17 2.03 -13.27
CA PHE A 277 18.79 2.86 -14.41
C PHE A 277 19.96 3.66 -15.00
N GLU A 278 20.81 4.22 -14.15
CA GLU A 278 21.95 5.07 -14.52
C GLU A 278 22.85 4.43 -15.59
N PRO A 279 23.23 3.12 -15.53
CA PRO A 279 24.05 2.51 -16.57
C PRO A 279 23.42 2.57 -17.96
N PHE A 280 22.09 2.44 -18.05
CA PHE A 280 21.38 2.57 -19.31
C PHE A 280 21.38 4.01 -19.82
N TYR A 281 21.10 4.98 -18.95
CA TYR A 281 21.14 6.40 -19.30
C TYR A 281 22.53 6.80 -19.82
N LEU A 282 23.59 6.43 -19.10
CA LEU A 282 24.97 6.71 -19.50
C LEU A 282 25.33 6.03 -20.83
N ALA A 283 24.90 4.79 -21.05
CA ALA A 283 25.09 4.10 -22.33
C ALA A 283 24.38 4.82 -23.49
N TYR A 284 23.14 5.26 -23.25
CA TYR A 284 22.34 5.97 -24.24
C TYR A 284 23.01 7.31 -24.63
N ILE A 285 23.43 8.11 -23.64
CA ILE A 285 24.12 9.37 -23.91
C ILE A 285 25.50 9.13 -24.53
N GLN A 286 26.27 8.11 -24.11
CA GLN A 286 27.56 7.77 -24.71
C GLN A 286 27.46 7.56 -26.23
N LEU A 287 26.37 6.96 -26.72
CA LEU A 287 26.15 6.71 -28.14
C LEU A 287 25.62 7.94 -28.89
N LEU A 288 24.91 8.83 -28.19
CA LEU A 288 24.34 10.06 -28.72
C LEU A 288 25.34 11.23 -28.74
N ASN A 289 26.35 11.22 -27.87
CA ASN A 289 27.17 12.39 -27.61
C ASN A 289 28.14 12.76 -28.74
N LYS A 290 28.43 14.06 -28.88
CA LYS A 290 29.54 14.55 -29.69
C LYS A 290 30.83 14.37 -28.92
N SER A 291 31.65 13.39 -29.30
CA SER A 291 32.91 13.17 -28.62
C SER A 291 33.97 14.18 -29.05
N LYS A 292 34.83 14.59 -28.11
CA LYS A 292 36.09 15.24 -28.43
C LYS A 292 37.19 14.23 -28.76
N ASP A 293 36.99 12.98 -28.35
CA ASP A 293 37.85 11.81 -28.59
C ASP A 293 37.00 10.67 -29.18
N TYR A 294 37.07 10.50 -30.50
CA TYR A 294 36.30 9.49 -31.20
C TYR A 294 36.88 8.08 -31.02
N ARG A 295 38.17 7.95 -30.67
CA ARG A 295 38.73 6.64 -30.30
C ARG A 295 38.12 6.14 -29.00
N GLU A 296 37.98 7.00 -28.00
CA GLU A 296 37.28 6.72 -26.75
C GLU A 296 35.79 6.40 -27.01
N TYR A 297 35.13 7.17 -27.90
CA TYR A 297 33.76 6.88 -28.32
C TYR A 297 33.63 5.47 -28.92
N ALA A 298 34.55 5.07 -29.81
CA ALA A 298 34.52 3.75 -30.44
C ALA A 298 34.72 2.62 -29.40
N GLN A 299 35.65 2.81 -28.46
CA GLN A 299 35.93 1.86 -27.38
C GLN A 299 34.73 1.71 -26.43
N LYS A 300 34.20 2.81 -25.90
CA LYS A 300 33.07 2.81 -24.96
C LYS A 300 31.74 2.48 -25.63
N GLY A 301 31.58 2.85 -26.90
CA GLY A 301 30.38 2.62 -27.69
C GLY A 301 30.02 1.14 -27.85
N LYS A 302 31.02 0.24 -27.93
CA LYS A 302 30.76 -1.21 -27.99
C LYS A 302 30.10 -1.74 -26.71
N ALA A 303 30.56 -1.28 -25.54
CA ALA A 303 29.95 -1.63 -24.25
C ALA A 303 28.54 -1.04 -24.12
N ALA A 304 28.35 0.21 -24.53
CA ALA A 304 27.05 0.87 -24.54
C ALA A 304 26.02 0.15 -25.45
N LEU A 305 26.42 -0.24 -26.66
CA LEU A 305 25.57 -1.03 -27.58
C LEU A 305 25.19 -2.38 -26.97
N THR A 306 26.10 -3.01 -26.24
CA THR A 306 25.82 -4.28 -25.55
C THR A 306 24.75 -4.10 -24.46
N LEU A 307 24.81 -2.99 -23.70
CA LEU A 307 23.81 -2.67 -22.68
C LEU A 307 22.43 -2.40 -23.31
N LEU A 308 22.35 -1.60 -24.38
CA LEU A 308 21.09 -1.38 -25.12
C LEU A 308 20.51 -2.69 -25.66
N LYS A 309 21.35 -3.55 -26.25
CA LYS A 309 20.90 -4.85 -26.77
C LYS A 309 20.32 -5.75 -25.68
N ARG A 310 20.87 -5.71 -24.46
CA ARG A 310 20.32 -6.46 -23.30
C ARG A 310 18.97 -5.90 -22.86
N ALA A 311 18.75 -4.60 -22.97
CA ALA A 311 17.48 -3.97 -22.63
C ALA A 311 16.36 -4.24 -23.67
N ASP A 312 16.71 -4.54 -24.92
CA ASP A 312 15.75 -4.89 -25.99
C ASP A 312 15.13 -6.30 -25.85
N VAL A 313 15.58 -7.12 -24.88
CA VAL A 313 15.06 -8.49 -24.70
C VAL A 313 13.53 -8.44 -24.54
N PRO A 314 12.74 -9.10 -25.42
CA PRO A 314 11.29 -9.09 -25.35
C PRO A 314 10.81 -9.56 -23.99
N ASN A 315 9.93 -8.77 -23.39
CA ASN A 315 9.44 -9.03 -22.06
C ASN A 315 8.01 -8.48 -21.97
N ASN A 316 7.11 -9.23 -21.31
CA ASN A 316 5.70 -8.86 -21.24
C ASN A 316 5.44 -7.86 -20.11
N LEU A 317 6.11 -6.71 -20.20
CA LEU A 317 6.17 -5.69 -19.13
C LEU A 317 4.80 -5.10 -18.83
N TYR A 318 3.94 -4.95 -19.84
CA TYR A 318 2.58 -4.49 -19.62
C TYR A 318 1.75 -5.51 -18.82
N GLN A 319 1.84 -6.82 -19.12
CA GLN A 319 1.13 -7.83 -18.32
C GLN A 319 1.70 -7.93 -16.90
N GLN A 320 3.03 -7.84 -16.74
CA GLN A 320 3.64 -7.74 -15.41
C GLN A 320 3.10 -6.55 -14.63
N TYR A 321 3.00 -5.38 -15.26
CA TYR A 321 2.40 -4.20 -14.65
C TYR A 321 0.92 -4.45 -14.31
N LYS A 322 0.12 -5.06 -15.18
CA LYS A 322 -1.28 -5.39 -14.88
C LYS A 322 -1.43 -6.29 -13.67
N THR A 323 -0.60 -7.34 -13.54
CA THR A 323 -0.59 -8.21 -12.35
C THR A 323 -0.21 -7.47 -11.08
N LEU A 324 0.78 -6.56 -11.17
CA LEU A 324 1.18 -5.73 -10.04
C LEU A 324 0.09 -4.72 -9.68
N ALA A 325 -0.53 -4.08 -10.66
CA ALA A 325 -1.60 -3.10 -10.45
C ALA A 325 -2.92 -3.75 -9.99
N SER A 326 -3.16 -5.03 -10.32
CA SER A 326 -4.27 -5.81 -9.76
C SER A 326 -4.02 -6.26 -8.32
N THR A 327 -2.77 -6.20 -7.85
CA THR A 327 -2.48 -6.28 -6.41
C THR A 327 -2.67 -4.89 -5.86
N PRO A 328 -3.76 -4.62 -5.15
CA PRO A 328 -4.11 -3.25 -4.85
C PRO A 328 -3.14 -2.69 -3.81
N LEU A 329 -2.67 -1.45 -4.00
CA LEU A 329 -2.00 -0.64 -2.96
C LEU A 329 -3.05 -0.22 -1.92
N THR A 330 -3.79 -1.18 -1.38
CA THR A 330 -4.92 -0.95 -0.50
C THR A 330 -4.77 -1.70 0.79
N LEU A 331 -5.12 -1.02 1.88
CA LEU A 331 -5.28 -1.65 3.17
C LEU A 331 -6.56 -2.49 3.17
N SER A 332 -6.56 -3.60 3.91
CA SER A 332 -7.80 -4.34 4.18
C SER A 332 -8.80 -3.45 4.93
N ASN A 333 -10.09 -3.76 4.84
CA ASN A 333 -11.12 -3.06 5.62
C ASN A 333 -10.81 -3.06 7.12
N ASP A 334 -10.24 -4.17 7.59
CA ASP A 334 -9.73 -4.35 8.94
C ASP A 334 -8.64 -3.31 9.26
N PHE A 335 -7.59 -3.18 8.44
CA PHE A 335 -6.57 -2.14 8.64
C PHE A 335 -7.10 -0.70 8.56
N LEU A 336 -8.12 -0.45 7.73
CA LEU A 336 -8.77 0.87 7.67
C LEU A 336 -9.57 1.16 8.93
N MET A 337 -10.23 0.17 9.51
CA MET A 337 -10.92 0.32 10.80
C MET A 337 -9.95 0.46 11.96
N PHE A 338 -8.83 -0.25 11.92
CA PHE A 338 -7.71 -0.03 12.84
C PHE A 338 -7.25 1.43 12.80
N ALA A 339 -6.95 1.95 11.61
CA ALA A 339 -6.53 3.34 11.43
C ALA A 339 -7.57 4.35 11.93
N ARG A 340 -8.86 4.13 11.64
CA ARG A 340 -9.96 4.98 12.14
C ARG A 340 -10.01 4.97 13.67
N SER A 341 -9.93 3.79 14.27
CA SER A 341 -9.96 3.66 15.73
C SER A 341 -8.72 4.29 16.40
N GLN A 342 -7.55 4.21 15.77
CA GLN A 342 -6.32 4.88 16.20
C GLN A 342 -6.50 6.40 16.12
N HIS A 343 -7.08 6.92 15.04
CA HIS A 343 -7.36 8.35 14.87
C HIS A 343 -8.37 8.86 15.91
N GLU A 344 -9.49 8.15 16.10
CA GLU A 344 -10.47 8.46 17.15
C GLU A 344 -9.80 8.47 18.53
N SER A 345 -8.93 7.50 18.78
CA SER A 345 -8.19 7.41 20.05
C SER A 345 -7.16 8.54 20.22
N LYS A 346 -6.47 8.94 19.15
CA LYS A 346 -5.53 10.08 19.12
C LYS A 346 -6.24 11.40 19.45
N PHE A 347 -7.51 11.55 19.08
CA PHE A 347 -8.33 12.71 19.39
C PHE A 347 -8.97 12.66 20.78
N LEU A 348 -9.47 11.49 21.19
CA LEU A 348 -10.23 11.33 22.44
C LEU A 348 -9.35 11.09 23.67
N TYR A 349 -8.16 10.51 23.50
CA TYR A 349 -7.32 10.02 24.59
C TYR A 349 -5.88 10.54 24.53
N ARG A 350 -5.63 11.62 23.75
CA ARG A 350 -4.39 12.40 23.88
C ARG A 350 -4.29 12.91 25.32
N LYS A 351 -3.39 12.27 26.09
CA LYS A 351 -2.87 12.74 27.38
C LYS A 351 -2.66 14.27 27.34
N HIS A 352 -3.28 15.05 28.22
CA HIS A 352 -2.86 15.25 29.62
C HIS A 352 -1.83 14.25 30.15
#